data_AF-A0A1V6E943-F1
#
_entry.id   AF-A0A1V6E943-F1
#
_cell.length_a   1.000
_cell.length_b   1.000
_cell.length_c   1.000
_cell.angle_alpha   90.00
_cell.angle_beta   90.00
_cell.angle_gamma   90.00
#
_symmetry.space_group_name_H-M   'P 1'
#
loop_
_entity.id
_entity.type
_entity.pdbx_description
1 polymer ?
#
loop_
_entity_poly.entity_id
_entity_poly.type
_entity_poly.pdbx_seq_one_letter_code
_entity_poly.pdbx_strand_id
1 'polypeptide(L)'
;MQSAKVLVNQDHLTTVVAFHVQQCIEKSFKAILELYNEKVPRVHDLRKLLQLLKDEGINIDFSLDEEVLDQINQVYIDTRYPGDSSLLPESEPSKSKVIEFLDEAEKIYNIAEQRIEEY
;
A
#
# COMPACT_ATOMS: atom_id res chain seq x y z
N MET A 1 -4.75 -8.53 0.85
CA MET A 1 -5.72 -8.29 1.93
C MET A 1 -5.83 -9.44 2.95
N GLN A 2 -6.25 -10.65 2.56
CA GLN A 2 -6.57 -11.72 3.52
C GLN A 2 -5.40 -12.13 4.45
N SER A 3 -4.17 -12.23 3.93
CA SER A 3 -2.97 -12.49 4.75
C SER A 3 -2.73 -11.42 5.82
N ALA A 4 -2.90 -10.15 5.46
CA ALA A 4 -2.69 -9.03 6.39
C ALA A 4 -3.73 -9.05 7.53
N LYS A 5 -5.00 -9.35 7.22
CA LYS A 5 -6.09 -9.50 8.21
C LYS A 5 -5.89 -10.67 9.17
N VAL A 6 -5.29 -11.78 8.72
CA VAL A 6 -4.99 -12.92 9.61
C VAL A 6 -3.81 -12.60 10.55
N LEU A 7 -2.80 -11.90 10.05
CA LEU A 7 -1.54 -11.68 10.77
C LEU A 7 -1.59 -10.50 11.77
N VAL A 8 -2.53 -9.56 11.64
CA VAL A 8 -2.64 -8.38 12.53
C VAL A 8 -2.84 -8.72 14.02
N ASN A 9 -3.35 -9.93 14.31
CA ASN A 9 -3.54 -10.41 15.69
C ASN A 9 -2.24 -10.92 16.33
N GLN A 10 -1.15 -11.05 15.57
CA GLN A 10 0.17 -11.47 16.04
C GLN A 10 1.06 -10.24 16.22
N ASP A 11 1.25 -9.80 17.47
CA ASP A 11 1.94 -8.54 17.79
C ASP A 11 3.40 -8.49 17.29
N HIS A 12 4.02 -9.64 17.01
CA HIS A 12 5.40 -9.77 16.52
C HIS A 12 5.50 -9.88 14.99
N LEU A 13 4.40 -9.70 14.26
CA LEU A 13 4.37 -9.81 12.79
C LEU A 13 3.94 -8.49 12.12
N THR A 14 4.02 -7.37 12.81
CA THR A 14 3.58 -6.06 12.31
C THR A 14 4.29 -5.66 11.02
N THR A 15 5.60 -5.94 10.92
CA THR A 15 6.37 -5.75 9.69
C THR A 15 5.85 -6.59 8.51
N VAL A 16 5.49 -7.86 8.77
CA VAL A 16 4.93 -8.77 7.75
C VAL A 16 3.54 -8.29 7.30
N VAL A 17 2.74 -7.77 8.22
CA VAL A 17 1.44 -7.19 7.89
C VAL A 17 1.62 -5.95 7.02
N ALA A 18 2.52 -5.04 7.38
CA ALA A 18 2.82 -3.83 6.60
C ALA A 18 3.32 -4.17 5.18
N PHE A 19 4.15 -5.21 5.03
CA PHE A 19 4.56 -5.72 3.72
C PHE A 19 3.35 -6.18 2.87
N HIS A 20 2.43 -6.95 3.45
CA HIS A 20 1.24 -7.40 2.75
C HIS A 20 0.26 -6.26 2.44
N VAL A 21 0.20 -5.23 3.29
CA VAL A 21 -0.52 -4.00 3.03
C VAL A 21 0.06 -3.30 1.80
N GLN A 22 1.37 -3.04 1.77
CA GLN A 22 2.03 -2.39 0.63
C GLN A 22 1.72 -3.14 -0.67
N GLN A 23 1.87 -4.47 -0.67
CA GLN A 23 1.59 -5.29 -1.85
C GLN A 23 0.12 -5.27 -2.27
N CYS A 24 -0.81 -5.11 -1.33
CA CYS A 24 -2.23 -4.99 -1.62
C CYS A 24 -2.49 -3.69 -2.38
N ILE A 25 -2.01 -2.56 -1.84
CA ILE A 25 -2.20 -1.24 -2.43
C ILE A 25 -1.52 -1.16 -3.80
N GLU A 26 -0.29 -1.65 -3.92
CA GLU A 26 0.46 -1.65 -5.18
C GLU A 26 -0.31 -2.37 -6.29
N LYS A 27 -0.85 -3.56 -5.99
CA LYS A 27 -1.60 -4.35 -6.97
C LYS A 27 -2.94 -3.71 -7.31
N SER A 28 -3.64 -3.12 -6.34
CA SER A 28 -4.89 -2.39 -6.58
C SER A 28 -4.67 -1.20 -7.51
N PHE A 29 -3.64 -0.37 -7.27
CA PHE A 29 -3.31 0.74 -8.16
C PHE A 29 -2.93 0.28 -9.57
N LYS A 30 -2.13 -0.79 -9.68
CA LYS A 30 -1.74 -1.33 -10.99
C LYS A 30 -2.91 -1.95 -11.74
N ALA A 31 -3.83 -2.61 -11.05
CA ALA A 31 -5.06 -3.14 -11.65
C ALA A 31 -5.94 -2.01 -12.19
N ILE A 32 -6.07 -0.90 -11.44
CA ILE A 32 -6.77 0.28 -11.95
C ILE A 32 -6.06 0.85 -13.17
N LEU A 33 -4.74 1.03 -13.17
CA LEU A 33 -4.01 1.50 -14.37
C LEU A 33 -4.27 0.58 -15.58
N GLU A 34 -4.21 -0.74 -15.38
CA GLU A 34 -4.46 -1.72 -16.43
C GLU A 34 -5.90 -1.65 -16.98
N LEU A 35 -6.90 -1.44 -16.11
CA LEU A 35 -8.30 -1.27 -16.49
C LEU A 35 -8.53 -0.10 -17.46
N TYR A 36 -7.76 0.98 -17.29
CA TYR A 36 -7.82 2.15 -18.15
C TYR A 36 -6.87 2.04 -19.38
N ASN A 37 -6.36 0.84 -19.67
CA ASN A 37 -5.38 0.57 -20.74
C ASN A 37 -4.06 1.35 -20.61
N GLU A 38 -3.72 1.78 -19.40
CA GLU A 38 -2.48 2.51 -19.14
C GLU A 38 -1.29 1.57 -18.94
N LYS A 39 -0.10 2.07 -19.30
CA LYS A 39 1.13 1.28 -19.16
C LYS A 39 1.48 1.11 -17.68
N VAL A 40 1.35 -0.11 -17.18
CA VAL A 40 1.73 -0.45 -15.80
C VAL A 40 3.26 -0.32 -15.61
N PRO A 41 3.74 0.64 -14.80
CA PRO A 41 5.17 0.84 -14.58
C PRO A 41 5.77 -0.25 -13.69
N ARG A 42 7.06 -0.53 -13.88
CA ARG A 42 7.85 -1.40 -12.99
C ARG A 42 8.38 -0.62 -11.78
N VAL A 43 7.47 -0.01 -11.01
CA VAL A 43 7.75 0.66 -9.74
C VAL A 43 6.91 0.06 -8.61
N HIS A 44 7.41 0.15 -7.38
CA HIS A 44 6.72 -0.33 -6.17
C HIS A 44 6.28 0.82 -5.24
N ASP A 45 6.68 2.03 -5.59
CA ASP A 45 6.41 3.24 -4.82
C ASP A 45 4.93 3.63 -4.97
N LEU A 46 4.20 3.59 -3.86
CA LEU A 46 2.76 3.86 -3.83
C LEU A 46 2.42 5.30 -4.22
N ARG A 47 3.26 6.28 -3.89
CA ARG A 47 3.05 7.69 -4.27
C ARG A 47 3.16 7.88 -5.76
N LYS A 48 4.16 7.26 -6.38
CA LYS A 48 4.34 7.34 -7.84
C LYS A 48 3.18 6.71 -8.58
N LEU A 49 2.66 5.58 -8.08
CA LEU A 49 1.48 4.94 -8.66
C LEU A 49 0.22 5.80 -8.50
N LEU A 50 0.00 6.39 -7.32
CA LEU A 50 -1.10 7.33 -7.07
C LEU A 50 -0.99 8.57 -7.98
N GLN A 51 0.21 9.13 -8.13
CA GLN A 51 0.42 10.29 -9.00
C GLN A 51 0.13 9.95 -10.47
N LEU A 52 0.53 8.77 -10.95
CA LEU A 52 0.21 8.34 -12.31
C LEU A 52 -1.30 8.21 -12.53
N LEU A 53 -2.03 7.63 -11.57
CA LEU A 53 -3.49 7.57 -11.64
C LEU A 53 -4.11 8.97 -11.75
N LYS A 54 -3.58 9.95 -10.98
CA LYS A 54 -4.01 11.36 -11.06
C LYS A 54 -3.70 11.99 -12.41
N ASP A 55 -2.49 11.78 -12.92
CA ASP A 55 -2.01 12.37 -14.18
C ASP A 55 -2.83 11.88 -15.38
N GLU A 56 -3.25 10.62 -15.36
CA GLU A 56 -4.13 10.02 -16.39
C GLU A 56 -5.62 10.38 -16.19
N GLY A 57 -5.92 11.26 -15.23
CA GLY A 57 -7.29 11.70 -14.95
C GLY A 57 -8.19 10.62 -14.34
N ILE A 58 -7.61 9.53 -13.84
CA ILE A 58 -8.33 8.45 -13.17
C ILE A 58 -8.66 8.93 -11.76
N ASN A 59 -9.88 9.43 -11.59
CA ASN A 59 -10.36 9.93 -10.31
C ASN A 59 -10.60 8.77 -9.35
N ILE A 60 -9.66 8.51 -8.45
CA ILE A 60 -9.84 7.67 -7.27
C ILE A 60 -10.25 8.59 -6.12
N ASP A 61 -11.14 8.15 -5.22
CA ASP A 61 -11.51 8.97 -4.05
C ASP A 61 -10.24 9.44 -3.31
N PHE A 62 -9.92 10.73 -3.43
CA PHE A 62 -8.67 11.32 -2.96
C PHE A 62 -8.65 11.60 -1.46
N SER A 63 -9.62 11.08 -0.70
CA SER A 63 -9.53 11.03 0.76
C SER A 63 -8.44 10.08 1.28
N LEU A 64 -7.59 9.54 0.38
CA LEU A 64 -6.41 8.77 0.73
C LEU A 64 -5.41 9.61 1.50
N ASP A 65 -4.89 9.04 2.59
CA ASP A 65 -3.85 9.67 3.38
C ASP A 65 -2.48 9.40 2.74
N GLU A 66 -1.96 10.41 2.03
CA GLU A 66 -0.66 10.31 1.34
C GLU A 66 0.51 10.12 2.31
N GLU A 67 0.42 10.63 3.55
CA GLU A 67 1.45 10.43 4.57
C GLU A 67 1.47 8.95 5.03
N VAL A 68 0.30 8.33 5.12
CA VAL A 68 0.19 6.88 5.41
C VAL A 68 0.85 6.06 4.30
N LEU A 69 0.67 6.43 3.03
CA LEU A 69 1.35 5.75 1.90
C LEU A 69 2.88 5.86 1.99
N ASP A 70 3.40 7.03 2.38
CA ASP A 70 4.84 7.24 2.56
C ASP A 70 5.40 6.36 3.68
N GLN A 71 4.68 6.24 4.79
CA GLN A 71 5.08 5.38 5.90
C GLN A 71 5.04 3.90 5.53
N ILE A 72 4.04 3.47 4.75
CA ILE A 72 3.97 2.10 4.21
C ILE A 72 5.15 1.81 3.28
N ASN A 73 5.48 2.75 2.38
CA ASN A 73 6.64 2.66 1.50
C ASN A 73 7.95 2.51 2.30
N GLN A 74 8.11 3.30 3.37
CA GLN A 74 9.31 3.26 4.22
C GLN A 74 9.48 1.89 4.88
N VAL A 75 8.43 1.36 5.51
CA VAL A 75 8.46 0.03 6.14
C VAL A 75 8.81 -1.06 5.12
N TYR A 76 8.31 -0.94 3.88
CA TYR A 76 8.64 -1.87 2.80
C TYR A 76 10.12 -1.82 2.40
N ILE A 77 10.71 -0.63 2.30
CA ILE A 77 12.14 -0.44 2.00
C ILE A 77 12.99 -1.05 3.12
N ASP A 78 12.67 -0.74 4.38
CA ASP A 78 13.43 -1.21 5.55
C ASP A 78 13.38 -2.74 5.69
N THR A 79 12.24 -3.35 5.36
CA THR A 79 12.10 -4.82 5.32
C THR A 79 13.01 -5.47 4.26
N ARG A 80 13.28 -4.76 3.15
CA ARG A 80 14.05 -5.27 2.01
C ARG A 80 15.55 -4.99 2.14
N TYR A 81 15.92 -3.95 2.87
CA TYR A 81 17.30 -3.49 3.04
C TYR A 81 17.64 -3.21 4.52
N PRO A 82 17.63 -4.23 5.39
CA PRO A 82 17.86 -4.07 6.83
C PRO A 82 19.29 -3.58 7.19
N GLY A 83 20.21 -3.50 6.23
CA GLY A 83 21.57 -2.98 6.42
C GLY A 83 21.70 -1.46 6.27
N ASP A 84 20.83 -0.83 5.46
CA ASP A 84 20.79 0.63 5.29
C ASP A 84 20.03 1.32 6.44
N SER A 85 19.24 0.56 7.20
CA SER A 85 18.48 1.04 8.36
C SER A 85 19.30 1.20 9.65
N SER A 86 20.64 1.10 9.58
CA SER A 86 21.56 1.10 10.73
C SER A 86 21.61 2.40 11.56
N LEU A 87 20.76 3.39 11.25
CA LEU A 87 20.72 4.69 11.92
C LEU A 87 19.37 5.03 12.59
N LEU A 88 18.32 4.21 12.50
CA LEU A 88 17.00 4.54 13.08
C LEU A 88 16.44 3.39 13.94
N PRO A 89 16.15 3.60 15.25
CA PRO A 89 15.70 2.55 16.17
C PRO A 89 14.23 2.09 16.04
N GLU A 90 13.48 2.46 15.00
CA GLU A 90 12.05 2.11 14.87
C GLU A 90 11.77 1.40 13.53
N SER A 91 12.38 0.24 13.32
CA SER A 91 12.21 -0.56 12.10
C SER A 91 10.88 -1.32 12.02
N GLU A 92 10.14 -1.39 13.12
CA GLU A 92 8.92 -2.19 13.23
C GLU A 92 7.73 -1.30 13.60
N PRO A 93 6.70 -1.19 12.74
CA PRO A 93 5.54 -0.36 13.03
C PRO A 93 4.77 -0.92 14.24
N SER A 94 4.21 -0.03 15.05
CA SER A 94 3.34 -0.43 16.16
C SER A 94 2.06 -1.11 15.63
N LYS A 95 1.41 -1.92 16.48
CA LYS A 95 0.13 -2.55 16.11
C LYS A 95 -0.93 -1.54 15.68
N SER A 96 -1.02 -0.39 16.38
CA SER A 96 -1.93 0.68 16.02
C SER A 96 -1.64 1.22 14.62
N LYS A 97 -0.36 1.38 14.29
CA LYS A 97 0.08 1.86 12.98
C LYS A 97 -0.25 0.86 11.86
N VAL A 98 -0.07 -0.42 12.13
CA VAL A 98 -0.43 -1.48 11.18
C VAL A 98 -1.95 -1.57 10.95
N ILE A 99 -2.76 -1.31 11.97
CA ILE A 99 -4.22 -1.23 11.82
C ILE A 99 -4.58 -0.06 10.90
N GLU A 100 -3.99 1.12 11.10
CA GLU A 100 -4.16 2.28 10.21
C GLU A 100 -3.76 1.97 8.76
N PHE A 101 -2.64 1.27 8.56
CA PHE A 101 -2.21 0.80 7.24
C PHE A 101 -3.22 -0.15 6.60
N LEU A 102 -3.79 -1.06 7.38
CA LEU A 102 -4.82 -2.00 6.93
C LEU A 102 -6.10 -1.29 6.51
N ASP A 103 -6.57 -0.33 7.30
CA ASP A 103 -7.77 0.45 7.00
C ASP A 103 -7.59 1.20 5.67
N GLU A 104 -6.41 1.79 5.45
CA GLU A 104 -6.09 2.48 4.20
C GLU A 104 -6.03 1.52 3.00
N ALA A 105 -5.41 0.35 3.18
CA ALA A 105 -5.37 -0.69 2.16
C ALA A 105 -6.76 -1.22 1.81
N GLU A 106 -7.67 -1.30 2.77
CA GLU A 106 -9.04 -1.78 2.57
C GLU A 106 -9.87 -0.79 1.76
N LYS A 107 -9.75 0.52 2.04
CA LYS A 107 -10.37 1.56 1.20
C LYS A 107 -9.92 1.43 -0.26
N ILE A 108 -8.61 1.36 -0.49
CA ILE A 108 -8.03 1.30 -1.85
C ILE A 108 -8.43 0.01 -2.56
N TYR A 109 -8.39 -1.12 -1.87
CA TYR A 109 -8.82 -2.41 -2.41
C TYR A 109 -10.28 -2.37 -2.85
N ASN A 110 -11.18 -1.85 -2.01
CA ASN A 110 -12.60 -1.76 -2.33
C ASN A 110 -12.87 -0.84 -3.53
N ILE A 111 -12.14 0.26 -3.67
CA ILE A 111 -12.26 1.13 -4.85
C ILE A 111 -11.82 0.39 -6.12
N ALA A 112 -10.73 -0.36 -6.06
CA ALA A 112 -10.27 -1.15 -7.20
C ALA A 112 -11.30 -2.22 -7.61
N GLU A 113 -11.86 -2.96 -6.64
CA GLU A 113 -12.90 -3.96 -6.90
C GLU A 113 -14.14 -3.34 -7.54
N GLN A 114 -14.65 -2.23 -6.98
CA GLN A 114 -15.81 -1.53 -7.53
C GLN A 114 -15.59 -1.09 -8.98
N ARG A 115 -14.40 -0.56 -9.29
CA ARG A 115 -14.05 -0.16 -10.66
C ARG A 115 -13.98 -1.35 -11.60
N ILE A 116 -13.44 -2.47 -11.15
CA ILE A 116 -13.37 -3.69 -11.97
C ILE A 116 -14.77 -4.27 -12.23
N GLU A 117 -15.68 -4.21 -11.25
CA GLU A 117 -17.07 -4.65 -11.42
C GLU A 117 -17.90 -3.76 -12.36
N GLU A 118 -17.52 -2.48 -12.52
CA GLU A 118 -18.18 -1.52 -13.42
C GLU A 118 -17.81 -1.68 -14.91
N TYR A 119 -16.80 -2.49 -15.24
CA TYR A 119 -16.30 -2.74 -16.60
C TYR A 119 -16.74 -4.10 -17.15
#